data_AF-A0A5F9DKE7-F1
#
_entry.id   AF-A0A5F9DKE7-F1
#
_cell.length_a   1.000
_cell.length_b   1.000
_cell.length_c   1.000
_cell.angle_alpha   90.00
_cell.angle_beta   90.00
_cell.angle_gamma   90.00
#
_symmetry.space_group_name_H-M   'P 1'
#
loop_
_entity.id
_entity.type
_entity.pdbx_description
1 polymer ?
#
loop_
_entity_poly.entity_id
_entity_poly.type
_entity_poly.pdbx_seq_one_letter_code
_entity_poly.pdbx_strand_id
1 'polypeptide(L)'
;MPKKAVVTIRYGPYSAVGLAVEHRTFRLEGLQAVLKKDGHEVVLEKIEDWDVVELVVNGEVVFHCNIKDLEFGKKPRRNQSPGVQ
;
A
#
# COMPACT_ATOMS: atom_id res chain seq x y z
N MET A 1 11.69 6.98 6.34
CA MET A 1 11.51 7.91 5.21
C MET A 1 11.66 9.34 5.68
N PRO A 2 12.11 10.28 4.83
CA PRO A 2 12.10 11.71 5.13
C PRO A 2 10.67 12.22 5.37
N LYS A 3 10.48 13.20 6.27
CA LYS A 3 9.16 13.78 6.54
C LYS A 3 8.57 14.43 5.29
N LYS A 4 7.28 14.24 5.04
CA LYS A 4 6.55 14.82 3.89
C LYS A 4 7.18 14.52 2.53
N ALA A 5 7.84 13.37 2.40
CA ALA A 5 8.38 12.94 1.12
C ALA A 5 7.28 12.65 0.09
N VAL A 6 7.64 12.79 -1.18
CA VAL A 6 6.90 12.20 -2.31
C VAL A 6 7.29 10.73 -2.39
N VAL A 7 6.29 9.85 -2.35
CA VAL A 7 6.45 8.40 -2.39
C VAL A 7 5.77 7.88 -3.65
N THR A 8 6.54 7.30 -4.56
CA THR A 8 6.00 6.63 -5.74
C THR A 8 5.80 5.15 -5.42
N ILE A 9 4.55 4.68 -5.48
CA ILE A 9 4.21 3.26 -5.42
C ILE A 9 4.23 2.74 -6.86
N ARG A 10 5.26 1.98 -7.21
CA ARG A 10 5.33 1.24 -8.47
C ARG A 10 4.65 -0.10 -8.25
N TYR A 11 3.67 -0.47 -9.07
CA TYR A 11 2.90 -1.69 -8.87
C TYR A 11 2.64 -2.46 -10.15
N GLY A 12 2.84 -3.76 -10.03
CA GLY A 12 2.60 -4.76 -11.05
C GLY A 12 1.14 -5.12 -11.23
N PRO A 13 0.78 -5.74 -12.36
CA PRO A 13 -0.51 -6.39 -12.47
C PRO A 13 -0.52 -7.63 -11.58
N TYR A 14 -1.70 -7.99 -11.06
CA TYR A 14 -1.88 -9.24 -10.32
C TYR A 14 -3.24 -9.87 -10.58
N SER A 15 -3.30 -11.19 -10.46
CA SER A 15 -4.58 -11.90 -10.41
C SER A 15 -5.14 -11.84 -8.99
N ALA A 16 -6.31 -11.25 -8.85
CA ALA A 16 -7.18 -11.44 -7.69
C ALA A 16 -8.05 -12.68 -7.92
N VAL A 17 -8.41 -13.42 -6.87
CA VAL A 17 -9.14 -14.70 -6.93
C VAL A 17 -10.28 -14.66 -7.97
N GLY A 18 -10.15 -15.46 -9.02
CA GLY A 18 -11.16 -15.59 -10.09
C GLY A 18 -11.22 -14.45 -11.12
N LEU A 19 -10.30 -13.48 -11.06
CA LEU A 19 -10.25 -12.32 -11.95
C LEU A 19 -9.02 -12.35 -12.86
N ALA A 20 -9.18 -11.72 -14.03
CA ALA A 20 -8.08 -11.49 -14.97
C ALA A 20 -6.95 -10.67 -14.32
N VAL A 21 -5.72 -10.96 -14.77
CA VAL A 21 -4.49 -10.25 -14.38
C VAL A 21 -4.57 -8.82 -14.91
N GLU A 22 -4.64 -7.85 -13.99
CA GLU A 22 -4.76 -6.42 -14.30
C GLU A 22 -4.03 -5.58 -13.25
N HIS A 23 -3.66 -4.36 -13.61
CA HIS A 23 -3.17 -3.35 -12.67
C HIS A 23 -4.32 -2.83 -11.79
N ARG A 24 -4.52 -3.49 -10.64
CA ARG A 24 -5.54 -3.11 -9.66
C ARG A 24 -4.90 -2.36 -8.49
N THR A 25 -5.59 -1.33 -8.00
CA THR A 25 -5.11 -0.50 -6.88
C THR A 25 -5.76 -0.84 -5.54
N PHE A 26 -6.73 -1.76 -5.51
CA PHE A 26 -7.54 -2.09 -4.33
C PHE A 26 -6.69 -2.51 -3.11
N ARG A 27 -5.67 -3.35 -3.32
CA ARG A 27 -4.74 -3.74 -2.24
C ARG A 27 -3.79 -2.62 -1.80
N LEU A 28 -3.61 -1.60 -2.63
CA LEU A 28 -2.75 -0.44 -2.34
C LEU A 28 -3.48 0.62 -1.51
N GLU A 29 -4.81 0.58 -1.38
CA GLU A 29 -5.58 1.61 -0.68
C GLU A 29 -5.17 1.75 0.80
N GLY A 30 -4.94 0.61 1.48
CA GLY A 30 -4.47 0.61 2.86
C GLY A 30 -3.08 1.24 3.01
N LEU A 31 -2.16 0.89 2.10
CA LEU A 31 -0.81 1.46 2.05
C LEU A 31 -0.85 2.96 1.77
N GLN A 32 -1.64 3.40 0.77
CA GLN A 32 -1.86 4.81 0.47
C GLN A 32 -2.41 5.59 1.67
N ALA A 33 -3.37 5.01 2.40
CA ALA A 33 -3.96 5.65 3.56
C ALA A 33 -2.95 5.86 4.70
N VAL A 34 -2.08 4.88 4.95
CA VAL A 34 -1.01 4.97 5.95
C VAL A 34 0.00 6.06 5.58
N LEU A 35 0.47 6.06 4.33
CA LEU A 35 1.44 7.05 3.84
C LEU A 35 0.86 8.48 3.89
N LYS A 36 -0.37 8.67 3.40
CA LYS A 36 -1.05 9.98 3.45
C LYS A 36 -1.30 10.46 4.88
N LYS A 37 -1.64 9.55 5.80
CA LYS A 37 -1.83 9.86 7.22
C LYS A 37 -0.54 10.34 7.89
N ASP A 38 0.61 9.82 7.46
CA ASP A 38 1.93 10.27 7.94
C ASP A 38 2.39 11.58 7.27
N GLY A 39 1.60 12.11 6.33
CA GLY A 39 1.84 13.39 5.65
C GLY A 39 2.66 13.29 4.37
N HIS A 40 2.79 12.09 3.80
CA HIS A 40 3.45 11.89 2.52
C HIS A 40 2.51 12.14 1.34
N GLU A 41 3.07 12.64 0.25
CA GLU A 41 2.41 12.63 -1.05
C GLU A 41 2.61 11.25 -1.69
N VAL A 42 1.56 10.71 -2.30
CA VAL A 42 1.59 9.36 -2.88
C VAL A 42 1.24 9.42 -4.36
N VAL A 43 2.16 8.92 -5.19
CA VAL A 43 2.01 8.78 -6.64
C VAL A 43 1.91 7.29 -6.97
N LEU A 44 1.03 6.92 -7.91
CA LEU A 44 0.90 5.54 -8.38
C LEU A 44 1.49 5.41 -9.78
N GLU A 45 2.38 4.44 -9.97
CA GLU A 45 3.02 4.14 -11.25
C GLU A 45 2.82 2.66 -11.58
N LYS A 46 2.34 2.36 -12.79
CA LYS A 46 2.19 0.98 -13.26
C LYS A 46 3.52 0.46 -13.77
N ILE A 47 3.87 -0.77 -13.39
CA ILE A 47 5.03 -1.51 -13.94
C ILE A 47 4.57 -2.84 -14.51
N GLU A 48 5.36 -3.44 -15.40
CA GLU A 48 5.02 -4.70 -16.05
C GLU A 48 5.40 -5.92 -15.21
N ASP A 49 6.24 -5.76 -14.18
CA ASP A 49 6.66 -6.84 -13.28
C ASP A 49 5.47 -7.35 -12.45
N TRP A 50 5.12 -8.62 -12.62
CA TRP A 50 3.93 -9.20 -11.99
C TRP A 50 4.03 -9.31 -10.48
N ASP A 51 2.90 -9.07 -9.82
CA ASP A 51 2.76 -9.16 -8.37
C ASP A 51 3.73 -8.28 -7.55
N VAL A 52 4.49 -7.37 -8.18
CA VAL A 52 5.49 -6.54 -7.49
C VAL A 52 4.86 -5.24 -6.98
N VAL A 53 5.27 -4.80 -5.79
CA VAL A 53 5.07 -3.43 -5.31
C VAL A 53 6.41 -2.89 -4.82
N GLU A 54 6.80 -1.71 -5.31
CA GLU A 54 7.97 -0.97 -4.84
C GLU A 54 7.55 0.39 -4.29
N LEU A 55 8.17 0.81 -3.18
CA LEU A 55 8.11 2.18 -2.70
C LEU A 55 9.39 2.89 -3.10
N VAL A 56 9.27 3.90 -3.96
CA VAL A 56 10.38 4.72 -4.41
C VAL A 56 10.31 6.09 -3.73
N VAL A 57 11.41 6.48 -3.10
CA VAL A 57 11.59 7.79 -2.46
C VAL A 57 12.91 8.37 -2.90
N ASN A 58 12.91 9.61 -3.39
CA ASN A 58 14.10 10.27 -3.94
C ASN A 58 14.82 9.45 -5.04
N GLY A 59 14.06 8.66 -5.81
CA GLY A 59 14.60 7.82 -6.87
C GLY A 59 15.15 6.47 -6.41
N GLU A 60 15.12 6.16 -5.11
CA GLU A 60 15.61 4.90 -4.56
C GLU A 60 14.44 4.01 -4.11
N VAL A 61 14.51 2.71 -4.42
CA VAL A 61 13.58 1.70 -3.88
C VAL A 61 13.92 1.48 -2.41
N VAL A 62 13.05 1.93 -1.51
CA VAL A 62 13.25 1.82 -0.06
C VAL A 62 12.49 0.64 0.56
N PHE A 63 11.58 0.03 -0.21
CA PHE A 63 10.83 -1.15 0.19
C PHE A 63 10.26 -1.85 -1.05
N HIS A 64 10.22 -3.17 -1.01
CA HIS A 64 9.59 -3.99 -2.03
C HIS A 64 8.82 -5.15 -1.39
N CYS A 65 7.71 -5.57 -1.98
CA CYS A 65 6.95 -6.74 -1.52
C CYS A 65 6.10 -7.32 -2.66
N ASN A 66 5.51 -8.50 -2.40
CA ASN A 66 4.46 -9.02 -3.27
C ASN A 66 3.13 -8.33 -2.97
N ILE A 67 2.40 -7.87 -3.98
CA ILE A 67 1.11 -7.19 -3.82
C ILE A 67 0.06 -8.05 -3.11
N LYS A 68 0.17 -9.39 -3.21
CA LYS A 68 -0.73 -10.33 -2.54
C LYS A 68 -0.50 -10.40 -1.03
N ASP A 69 0.70 -10.04 -0.57
CA ASP A 69 1.05 -9.95 0.86
C ASP A 69 0.47 -8.70 1.52
N LEU A 70 0.01 -7.72 0.74
CA LEU A 70 -0.72 -6.58 1.27
C LEU A 70 -2.08 -7.03 1.77
N GLU A 71 -2.21 -7.15 3.09
CA GLU A 71 -3.47 -7.47 3.75
C GLU A 71 -4.40 -6.26 3.82
N PHE A 72 -5.71 -6.50 3.64
CA PHE A 72 -6.72 -5.49 3.89
C PHE A 72 -6.72 -5.14 5.38
N GLY A 73 -6.38 -3.88 5.69
CA GLY A 73 -6.25 -3.40 7.05
C GLY A 73 -7.41 -3.85 7.93
N LYS A 74 -7.11 -4.58 9.01
CA LYS A 74 -8.09 -4.86 10.07
C LYS A 74 -8.69 -3.51 10.50
N LYS A 75 -10.01 -3.36 10.39
CA LYS A 75 -10.72 -2.17 10.89
C LYS A 75 -10.21 -1.84 12.29
N PRO A 76 -9.85 -0.58 12.60
CA PRO A 76 -9.55 -0.21 13.97
C PRO A 76 -10.80 -0.53 14.80
N ARG A 77 -10.67 -1.41 15.79
CA ARG A 77 -11.73 -1.65 16.77
C ARG A 77 -11.93 -0.36 17.55
N ARG A 78 -12.95 0.43 17.18
CA ARG A 78 -13.44 1.51 18.05
C ARG A 78 -14.01 0.86 19.31
N ASN A 79 -13.50 1.30 20.46
CA ASN A 79 -13.96 1.03 21.83
C ASN A 79 -14.10 -0.45 22.25
N GLN A 80 -13.08 -0.97 22.93
CA GLN A 80 -13.36 -1.62 24.21
C GLN A 80 -13.04 -0.61 25.29
N SER A 81 -14.08 -0.03 25.88
CA SER A 81 -13.96 0.69 27.14
C SER A 81 -13.24 -0.23 28.14
N PRO A 82 -12.23 0.23 28.89
CA PRO A 82 -11.74 -0.57 30.00
C PRO A 82 -12.89 -0.75 30.98
N GLY A 83 -13.28 -2.01 31.20
CA GLY A 83 -14.24 -2.36 32.24
C GLY A 83 -13.71 -1.86 33.57
N VAL A 84 -14.42 -0.91 34.16
CA VAL A 84 -14.36 -0.67 35.60
C VAL A 84 -15.38 -1.61 36.22
N GLN A 85 -14.89 -2.60 36.96
CA GLN A 85 -15.49 -3.12 38.19
C GLN A 85 -14.40 -3.84 38.97
#